data_AF-A0A1V6D6G3-F1
#
_entry.id   AF-A0A1V6D6G3-F1
#
_cell.length_a   1.000
_cell.length_b   1.000
_cell.length_c   1.000
_cell.angle_alpha   90.00
_cell.angle_beta   90.00
_cell.angle_gamma   90.00
#
_symmetry.space_group_name_H-M   'P 1'
#
loop_
_entity.id
_entity.type
_entity.pdbx_description
1 polymer ?
#
loop_
_entity_poly.entity_id
_entity_poly.type
_entity_poly.pdbx_seq_one_letter_code
_entity_poly.pdbx_strand_id
1 'polypeptide(L)'
;MKTRLFWLGVLVIFLTSCGKSEAPLSLATLDDTRLNETAVSLVTLDFAQTQTAIPTETPTPTQTSTPIPTLVRTRPPIQTPTSVLPCNLAEAGLPIDITIPDDTKMGPGTHFSKTWRLKNVGSCTWTRLYALTFFSGNSLSAQYTHYLLQPVEPGETVDLTVDMIAPEQVGVYQSNWMLRDPDDALFGIGPHGDAPFWVRIEVVQVATETPHPTPSLTVTPPVYITGEALLADSDKIDLDKAILNPADDDLADLQYHYGGTPAHLLTPLNGMEWAAYGDFEPGLAQCSAAAINNNTIGFSTVPVGTYFCYRTSEGLWGWLRIEWFADEKLMISFLTWAVH
;
A
#
# COMPACT_ATOMS: atom_id res chain seq x y z
N MET A 1 -34.33 -0.25 -69.02
CA MET A 1 -33.28 -0.86 -68.18
C MET A 1 -33.37 -0.17 -66.81
N LYS A 2 -34.14 -0.70 -65.84
CA LYS A 2 -33.63 -1.44 -64.64
C LYS A 2 -32.36 -0.79 -64.05
N THR A 3 -32.26 -0.29 -62.83
CA THR A 3 -33.16 -0.29 -61.64
C THR A 3 -32.61 0.73 -60.63
N ARG A 4 -33.43 1.03 -59.62
CA ARG A 4 -33.40 2.11 -58.62
C ARG A 4 -32.37 1.90 -57.50
N LEU A 5 -32.01 2.99 -56.81
CA LEU A 5 -31.78 2.98 -55.36
C LEU A 5 -32.46 4.22 -54.75
N PHE A 6 -33.46 3.98 -53.90
CA PHE A 6 -34.37 4.96 -53.32
C PHE A 6 -33.92 5.30 -51.89
N TRP A 7 -33.99 6.59 -51.58
CA TRP A 7 -33.52 7.22 -50.35
C TRP A 7 -34.50 7.08 -49.17
N LEU A 8 -33.91 7.17 -47.98
CA LEU A 8 -34.51 7.22 -46.64
C LEU A 8 -35.69 8.20 -46.49
N GLY A 9 -36.60 7.83 -45.58
CA GLY A 9 -37.18 8.79 -44.64
C GLY A 9 -38.58 8.44 -44.13
N VAL A 10 -38.85 8.86 -42.88
CA VAL A 10 -40.18 9.07 -42.25
C VAL A 10 -40.76 7.81 -41.57
N LEU A 11 -41.40 7.83 -40.40
CA LEU A 11 -41.54 8.73 -39.24
C LEU A 11 -42.46 7.95 -38.27
N VAL A 12 -42.19 8.15 -36.98
CA VAL A 12 -42.88 7.81 -35.72
C VAL A 12 -44.42 7.51 -35.77
N ILE A 13 -44.84 6.74 -34.76
CA ILE A 13 -45.97 6.91 -33.80
C ILE A 13 -46.99 5.75 -33.68
N PHE A 14 -47.24 5.39 -32.41
CA PHE A 14 -48.38 4.70 -31.79
C PHE A 14 -48.40 3.16 -31.81
N LEU A 15 -47.67 2.55 -30.87
CA LEU A 15 -48.01 1.23 -30.35
C LEU A 15 -49.06 1.36 -29.24
N THR A 16 -50.29 1.03 -29.60
CA THR A 16 -51.44 0.89 -28.70
C THR A 16 -51.27 -0.36 -27.83
N SER A 17 -51.27 -0.14 -26.52
CA SER A 17 -51.34 -1.14 -25.45
C SER A 17 -52.62 -1.98 -25.55
N CYS A 18 -52.48 -3.30 -25.55
CA CYS A 18 -53.59 -4.23 -25.34
C CYS A 18 -53.42 -4.84 -23.93
N GLY A 19 -54.09 -4.24 -22.96
CA GLY A 19 -54.14 -4.71 -21.58
C GLY A 19 -54.93 -6.02 -21.46
N LYS A 20 -54.32 -7.04 -20.86
CA LYS A 20 -55.02 -8.24 -20.41
C LYS A 20 -55.76 -7.93 -19.10
N SER A 21 -57.05 -8.24 -19.11
CA SER A 21 -57.99 -8.12 -18.01
C SER A 21 -57.60 -9.09 -16.88
N GLU A 22 -57.17 -8.56 -15.74
CA GLU A 22 -57.07 -9.29 -14.47
C GLU A 22 -58.36 -9.09 -13.67
N ALA A 23 -58.87 -10.19 -13.12
CA ALA A 23 -60.08 -10.22 -12.30
C ALA A 23 -59.84 -9.54 -10.94
N PRO A 24 -60.84 -8.82 -10.38
CA PRO A 24 -60.68 -8.19 -9.07
C PRO A 24 -60.69 -9.24 -7.95
N LEU A 25 -59.57 -9.35 -7.23
CA LEU A 25 -59.52 -10.00 -5.92
C LEU A 25 -60.16 -9.06 -4.90
N SER A 26 -61.26 -9.50 -4.28
CA SER A 26 -61.95 -8.77 -3.21
C SER A 26 -61.10 -8.76 -1.94
N LEU A 27 -60.66 -7.58 -1.51
CA LEU A 27 -60.13 -7.37 -0.17
C LEU A 27 -61.27 -7.43 0.84
N ALA A 28 -61.17 -8.33 1.82
CA ALA A 28 -62.03 -8.33 2.99
C ALA A 28 -61.68 -7.11 3.86
N THR A 29 -62.65 -6.22 4.05
CA THR A 29 -62.57 -5.11 4.99
C THR A 29 -62.79 -5.65 6.40
N LEU A 30 -61.77 -5.54 7.27
CA LEU A 30 -61.90 -5.79 8.70
C LEU A 30 -62.69 -4.63 9.33
N ASP A 31 -63.80 -4.98 9.98
CA ASP A 31 -64.70 -4.05 10.66
C ASP A 31 -64.26 -3.93 12.14
N ASP A 32 -63.66 -2.79 12.48
CA ASP A 32 -63.09 -2.49 13.81
C ASP A 32 -64.14 -2.41 14.94
N THR A 33 -65.43 -2.60 14.64
CA THR A 33 -66.52 -2.55 15.63
C THR A 33 -66.82 -3.88 16.33
N ARG A 34 -66.18 -4.99 15.96
CA ARG A 34 -66.47 -6.33 16.54
C ARG A 34 -65.42 -6.85 17.55
N LEU A 35 -64.34 -6.11 17.80
CA LEU A 35 -63.25 -6.53 18.71
C LEU A 35 -63.41 -6.05 20.16
N ASN A 36 -64.40 -5.20 20.46
CA ASN A 36 -64.57 -4.58 21.79
C ASN A 36 -65.74 -5.14 22.64
N GLU A 37 -66.48 -6.14 22.16
CA GLU A 37 -67.67 -6.68 22.87
C GLU A 37 -67.42 -7.99 23.64
N THR A 38 -66.23 -8.60 23.58
CA THR A 38 -65.96 -9.88 24.28
C THR A 38 -65.08 -9.75 25.53
N ALA A 39 -64.69 -8.53 25.93
CA ALA A 39 -63.78 -8.30 27.07
C ALA A 39 -64.48 -7.85 28.37
N VAL A 40 -65.82 -7.70 28.40
CA VAL A 40 -66.53 -7.07 29.54
C VAL A 40 -67.47 -8.03 30.30
N SER A 41 -67.66 -9.28 29.88
CA SER A 41 -68.70 -10.17 30.46
C SER A 41 -68.19 -11.29 31.39
N LEU A 42 -66.91 -11.36 31.76
CA LEU A 42 -66.39 -12.43 32.64
C LEU A 42 -65.77 -11.95 33.97
N VAL A 43 -65.86 -10.66 34.29
CA VAL A 43 -65.32 -10.06 35.52
C VAL A 43 -66.37 -9.97 36.65
N THR A 44 -67.57 -10.55 36.47
CA THR A 44 -68.72 -10.32 37.40
C THR A 44 -69.33 -11.60 37.98
N LEU A 45 -68.52 -12.63 38.25
CA LEU A 45 -69.00 -13.86 38.93
C LEU A 45 -68.20 -14.30 40.17
N ASP A 46 -67.20 -13.52 40.63
CA ASP A 46 -66.37 -13.91 41.78
C ASP A 46 -66.56 -13.04 43.03
N PHE A 47 -67.62 -12.21 43.08
CA PHE A 47 -67.87 -11.27 44.19
C PHE A 47 -69.11 -11.58 45.06
N ALA A 48 -69.59 -12.82 45.09
CA ALA A 48 -70.78 -13.14 45.90
C ALA A 48 -70.74 -14.52 46.53
N GLN A 49 -69.91 -14.72 47.57
CA GLN A 49 -70.29 -15.52 48.74
C GLN A 49 -69.29 -15.37 49.90
N THR A 50 -69.58 -14.39 50.75
CA THR A 50 -69.10 -14.31 52.15
C THR A 50 -70.27 -14.59 53.09
N GLN A 51 -69.95 -15.21 54.24
CA GLN A 51 -70.80 -15.59 55.40
C GLN A 51 -71.58 -16.90 55.23
N THR A 52 -71.60 -17.87 56.17
CA THR A 52 -71.36 -17.86 57.62
C THR A 52 -71.19 -19.31 58.08
N ALA A 53 -70.19 -19.64 58.90
CA ALA A 53 -70.17 -20.89 59.67
C ALA A 53 -69.62 -20.65 61.08
N ILE A 54 -70.38 -21.11 62.07
CA ILE A 54 -70.27 -20.91 63.52
C ILE A 54 -69.19 -21.85 64.10
N PRO A 55 -68.43 -21.47 65.15
CA PRO A 55 -67.41 -22.34 65.72
C PRO A 55 -68.03 -23.48 66.53
N THR A 56 -67.59 -24.72 66.26
CA THR A 56 -67.87 -25.90 67.10
C THR A 56 -66.58 -26.28 67.83
N GLU A 57 -66.61 -26.30 69.16
CA GLU A 57 -65.48 -26.75 69.98
C GLU A 57 -65.21 -28.24 69.74
N THR A 58 -63.96 -28.57 69.41
CA THR A 58 -63.47 -29.94 69.23
C THR A 58 -62.23 -30.11 70.12
N PRO A 59 -62.13 -31.22 70.89
CA PRO A 59 -61.18 -31.33 72.00
C PRO A 59 -59.72 -31.39 71.55
N THR A 60 -58.84 -30.86 72.41
CA THR A 60 -57.38 -30.87 72.28
C THR A 60 -56.83 -32.29 72.11
N PRO A 61 -56.17 -32.62 70.98
CA PRO A 61 -55.41 -33.85 70.86
C PRO A 61 -54.05 -33.68 71.57
N THR A 62 -53.77 -34.58 72.51
CA THR A 62 -52.46 -34.75 73.14
C THR A 62 -51.40 -35.06 72.08
N GLN A 63 -50.36 -34.22 71.98
CA GLN A 63 -49.22 -34.44 71.09
C GLN A 63 -48.43 -35.67 71.57
N THR A 64 -48.47 -36.75 70.80
CA THR A 64 -47.47 -37.83 70.89
C THR A 64 -46.47 -37.59 69.77
N SER A 65 -45.23 -37.23 70.12
CA SER A 65 -44.15 -37.04 69.15
C SER A 65 -43.77 -38.37 68.53
N THR A 66 -44.30 -38.65 67.35
CA THR A 66 -43.81 -39.73 66.49
C THR A 66 -42.84 -39.10 65.49
N PRO A 67 -41.61 -39.60 65.32
CA PRO A 67 -40.71 -39.05 64.31
C PRO A 67 -41.32 -39.26 62.92
N ILE A 68 -41.74 -38.16 62.28
CA ILE A 68 -42.23 -38.15 60.91
C ILE A 68 -41.03 -38.44 59.99
N PRO A 69 -41.10 -39.44 59.07
CA PRO A 69 -40.06 -39.61 58.07
C PRO A 69 -39.99 -38.33 57.24
N THR A 70 -38.87 -37.64 57.32
CA THR A 70 -38.61 -36.42 56.56
C THR A 70 -38.55 -36.80 55.09
N LEU A 71 -39.65 -36.62 54.35
CA LEU A 71 -39.60 -36.59 52.89
C LEU A 71 -38.81 -35.34 52.53
N VAL A 72 -37.51 -35.53 52.29
CA VAL A 72 -36.64 -34.52 51.71
C VAL A 72 -37.20 -34.22 50.33
N ARG A 73 -38.01 -33.16 50.23
CA ARG A 73 -38.44 -32.62 48.95
C ARG A 73 -37.23 -31.94 48.34
N THR A 74 -36.42 -32.71 47.61
CA THR A 74 -35.33 -32.19 46.80
C THR A 74 -35.94 -31.17 45.86
N ARG A 75 -35.70 -29.88 46.11
CA ARG A 75 -36.01 -28.81 45.17
C ARG A 75 -35.41 -29.24 43.82
N PRO A 76 -36.19 -29.34 42.72
CA PRO A 76 -35.59 -29.59 41.42
C PRO A 76 -34.48 -28.56 41.21
N PRO A 77 -33.30 -28.97 40.73
CA PRO A 77 -32.19 -28.05 40.57
C PRO A 77 -32.71 -26.84 39.80
N ILE A 78 -32.44 -25.63 40.31
CA ILE A 78 -32.60 -24.41 39.53
C ILE A 78 -31.80 -24.68 38.26
N GLN A 79 -32.49 -24.86 37.14
CA GLN A 79 -31.83 -24.94 35.85
C GLN A 79 -31.26 -23.55 35.62
N THR A 80 -29.98 -23.38 35.94
CA THR A 80 -29.19 -22.28 35.42
C THR A 80 -29.33 -22.36 33.90
N PRO A 81 -29.67 -21.26 33.19
CA PRO A 81 -29.80 -21.31 31.73
C PRO A 81 -28.56 -21.98 31.17
N THR A 82 -28.74 -23.14 30.54
CA THR A 82 -27.64 -23.83 29.87
C THR A 82 -27.18 -22.87 28.78
N SER A 83 -25.98 -22.31 28.93
CA SER A 83 -25.38 -21.45 27.91
C SER A 83 -25.35 -22.25 26.61
N VAL A 84 -26.21 -21.88 25.66
CA VAL A 84 -26.27 -22.52 24.35
C VAL A 84 -25.05 -22.04 23.59
N LEU A 85 -24.11 -22.94 23.33
CA LEU A 85 -22.90 -22.62 22.58
C LEU A 85 -23.26 -22.24 21.14
N PRO A 86 -22.93 -21.02 20.67
CA PRO A 86 -23.20 -20.62 19.29
C PRO A 86 -22.56 -21.57 18.28
N CYS A 87 -23.18 -21.71 17.10
CA CYS A 87 -22.65 -22.51 15.99
C CYS A 87 -21.31 -21.98 15.51
N ASN A 88 -21.26 -20.70 15.14
CA ASN A 88 -20.09 -20.01 14.64
C ASN A 88 -19.51 -19.11 15.74
N LEU A 89 -18.39 -19.50 16.33
CA LEU A 89 -17.69 -18.72 17.35
C LEU A 89 -16.20 -19.02 17.30
N ALA A 90 -15.38 -17.98 17.11
CA ALA A 90 -13.92 -18.11 17.13
C ALA A 90 -13.34 -17.53 18.41
N GLU A 91 -12.21 -18.10 18.84
CA GLU A 91 -11.35 -17.52 19.87
C GLU A 91 -9.98 -17.23 19.26
N ALA A 92 -9.30 -16.20 19.79
CA ALA A 92 -7.92 -15.94 19.46
C ALA A 92 -7.04 -17.14 19.86
N GLY A 93 -6.15 -17.56 18.97
CA GLY A 93 -5.11 -18.53 19.30
C GLY A 93 -4.08 -17.99 20.28
N LEU A 94 -3.23 -18.88 20.78
CA LEU A 94 -2.07 -18.51 21.61
C LEU A 94 -0.77 -18.96 20.91
N PRO A 95 0.02 -18.02 20.36
CA PRO A 95 -0.32 -16.62 20.11
C PRO A 95 -1.33 -16.46 18.97
N ILE A 96 -2.01 -15.31 18.87
CA ILE A 96 -2.89 -14.99 17.74
C ILE A 96 -2.09 -14.61 16.50
N ASP A 97 -1.08 -13.76 16.65
CA ASP A 97 -0.20 -13.35 15.56
C ASP A 97 0.94 -14.36 15.42
N ILE A 98 0.87 -15.19 14.37
CA ILE A 98 1.92 -16.15 14.04
C ILE A 98 3.02 -15.45 13.24
N THR A 99 2.64 -14.58 12.31
CA THR A 99 3.56 -13.68 11.60
C THR A 99 3.12 -12.23 11.76
N ILE A 100 4.09 -11.32 11.59
CA ILE A 100 3.91 -9.87 11.60
C ILE A 100 3.17 -9.41 12.86
N PRO A 101 3.85 -9.31 14.02
CA PRO A 101 3.27 -8.70 15.21
C PRO A 101 2.72 -7.30 14.93
N ASP A 102 1.79 -6.85 15.75
CA ASP A 102 1.32 -5.47 15.70
C ASP A 102 2.50 -4.49 15.83
N ASP A 103 2.41 -3.37 15.11
CA ASP A 103 3.46 -2.34 15.01
C ASP A 103 4.74 -2.78 14.29
N THR A 104 4.68 -3.87 13.51
CA THR A 104 5.81 -4.22 12.65
C THR A 104 6.10 -3.07 11.68
N LYS A 105 7.34 -2.58 11.73
CA LYS A 105 7.86 -1.55 10.82
C LYS A 105 8.29 -2.17 9.51
N MET A 106 7.84 -1.61 8.40
CA MET A 106 8.23 -2.06 7.06
C MET A 106 8.31 -0.92 6.07
N GLY A 107 8.97 -1.17 4.94
CA GLY A 107 9.14 -0.19 3.88
C GLY A 107 7.92 -0.07 2.96
N PRO A 108 7.81 1.06 2.24
CA PRO A 108 6.86 1.21 1.14
C PRO A 108 6.92 0.04 0.15
N GLY A 109 5.76 -0.46 -0.30
CA GLY A 109 5.67 -1.53 -1.30
C GLY A 109 6.13 -2.91 -0.84
N THR A 110 6.48 -3.09 0.44
CA THR A 110 6.95 -4.39 0.95
C THR A 110 5.84 -5.43 0.85
N HIS A 111 6.12 -6.55 0.19
CA HIS A 111 5.26 -7.74 0.19
C HIS A 111 5.46 -8.53 1.50
N PHE A 112 4.37 -8.93 2.14
CA PHE A 112 4.43 -9.77 3.34
C PHE A 112 3.21 -10.68 3.45
N SER A 113 3.36 -11.79 4.18
CA SER A 113 2.27 -12.72 4.48
C SER A 113 1.92 -12.64 5.96
N LYS A 114 0.67 -12.28 6.26
CA LYS A 114 0.13 -12.24 7.61
C LYS A 114 -0.58 -13.55 7.93
N THR A 115 -0.20 -14.18 9.04
CA THR A 115 -0.80 -15.42 9.53
C THR A 115 -1.40 -15.19 10.92
N TRP A 116 -2.69 -15.44 11.06
CA TRP A 116 -3.38 -15.48 12.35
C TRP A 116 -3.71 -16.91 12.74
N ARG A 117 -3.62 -17.20 14.03
CA ARG A 117 -4.10 -18.44 14.63
C ARG A 117 -5.44 -18.21 15.30
N LEU A 118 -6.44 -18.97 14.88
CA LEU A 118 -7.78 -18.95 15.47
C LEU A 118 -8.15 -20.33 15.97
N LYS A 119 -8.98 -20.39 17.01
CA LYS A 119 -9.55 -21.63 17.52
C LYS A 119 -11.05 -21.65 17.30
N ASN A 120 -11.58 -22.75 16.78
CA ASN A 120 -13.01 -22.97 16.71
C ASN A 120 -13.53 -23.33 18.11
N VAL A 121 -14.30 -22.43 18.71
CA VAL A 121 -14.95 -22.65 20.01
C VAL A 121 -16.47 -22.68 19.88
N GLY A 122 -16.98 -22.73 18.65
CA GLY A 122 -18.39 -22.93 18.36
C GLY A 122 -18.78 -24.40 18.38
N SER A 123 -20.04 -24.68 18.08
CA SER A 123 -20.57 -26.05 17.96
C SER A 123 -20.52 -26.62 16.54
N CYS A 124 -20.27 -25.80 15.52
CA CYS A 124 -20.25 -26.22 14.12
C CYS A 124 -18.83 -26.36 13.57
N THR A 125 -18.60 -27.36 12.72
CA THR A 125 -17.36 -27.50 11.94
C THR A 125 -17.30 -26.42 10.86
N TRP A 126 -16.23 -25.63 10.86
CA TRP A 126 -15.99 -24.68 9.76
C TRP A 126 -15.52 -25.47 8.55
N THR A 127 -16.37 -25.60 7.54
CA THR A 127 -16.03 -26.33 6.31
C THR A 127 -15.25 -25.45 5.34
N ARG A 128 -14.84 -25.99 4.18
CA ARG A 128 -14.20 -25.23 3.10
C ARG A 128 -15.10 -24.15 2.45
N LEU A 129 -16.39 -24.13 2.79
CA LEU A 129 -17.33 -23.09 2.36
C LEU A 129 -17.25 -21.84 3.24
N TYR A 130 -16.62 -21.94 4.41
CA TYR A 130 -16.30 -20.77 5.24
C TYR A 130 -15.14 -20.01 4.62
N ALA A 131 -15.09 -18.71 4.88
CA ALA A 131 -14.05 -17.85 4.37
C ALA A 131 -13.56 -16.84 5.41
N LEU A 132 -12.29 -16.50 5.32
CA LEU A 132 -11.72 -15.29 5.91
C LEU A 132 -12.04 -14.11 4.98
N THR A 133 -12.61 -13.03 5.52
CA THR A 133 -13.01 -11.87 4.72
C THR A 133 -12.51 -10.56 5.31
N PHE A 134 -12.08 -9.66 4.42
CA PHE A 134 -11.78 -8.29 4.78
C PHE A 134 -13.06 -7.62 5.28
N PHE A 135 -12.97 -6.95 6.42
CA PHE A 135 -14.11 -6.33 7.09
C PHE A 135 -14.04 -4.79 7.00
N SER A 136 -12.90 -4.21 7.36
CA SER A 136 -12.73 -2.75 7.37
C SER A 136 -11.27 -2.31 7.49
N GLY A 137 -11.02 -1.01 7.32
CA GLY A 137 -9.68 -0.42 7.41
C GLY A 137 -9.01 -0.30 6.05
N ASN A 138 -7.70 -0.47 6.01
CA ASN A 138 -6.93 -0.54 4.76
C ASN A 138 -6.74 -2.01 4.40
N SER A 139 -7.11 -2.43 3.19
CA SER A 139 -6.99 -3.84 2.77
C SER A 139 -5.55 -4.31 2.54
N LEU A 140 -4.58 -3.39 2.52
CA LEU A 140 -3.16 -3.67 2.27
C LEU A 140 -2.97 -4.46 0.96
N SER A 141 -3.76 -4.11 -0.06
CA SER A 141 -3.82 -4.77 -1.37
C SER A 141 -4.16 -6.28 -1.34
N ALA A 142 -4.70 -6.78 -0.23
CA ALA A 142 -5.14 -8.16 -0.11
C ALA A 142 -6.40 -8.44 -0.95
N GLN A 143 -6.58 -9.71 -1.33
CA GLN A 143 -7.87 -10.18 -1.82
C GLN A 143 -8.89 -10.15 -0.69
N TYR A 144 -10.15 -9.83 -0.99
CA TYR A 144 -11.13 -9.60 0.08
C TYR A 144 -11.64 -10.87 0.73
N THR A 145 -11.53 -12.02 0.07
CA THR A 145 -12.12 -13.28 0.55
C THR A 145 -11.19 -14.45 0.27
N HIS A 146 -10.91 -15.22 1.32
CA HIS A 146 -10.05 -16.40 1.27
C HIS A 146 -10.80 -17.60 1.89
N TYR A 147 -11.16 -18.58 1.06
CA TYR A 147 -11.81 -19.81 1.55
C TYR A 147 -10.85 -20.67 2.39
N LEU A 148 -11.40 -21.37 3.37
CA LEU A 148 -10.60 -22.29 4.19
C LEU A 148 -10.07 -23.46 3.35
N LEU A 149 -8.79 -23.78 3.52
CA LEU A 149 -8.13 -24.87 2.79
C LEU A 149 -8.52 -26.26 3.34
N GLN A 150 -8.95 -26.32 4.60
CA GLN A 150 -9.36 -27.54 5.28
C GLN A 150 -10.48 -27.24 6.27
N PRO A 151 -11.36 -28.22 6.56
CA PRO A 151 -12.31 -28.09 7.64
C PRO A 151 -11.62 -27.91 9.00
N VAL A 152 -12.28 -27.24 9.94
CA VAL A 152 -11.80 -27.01 11.32
C VAL A 152 -12.89 -27.46 12.28
N GLU A 153 -12.65 -28.54 13.02
CA GLU A 153 -13.63 -29.11 13.95
C GLU A 153 -13.76 -28.25 15.22
N PRO A 154 -14.91 -28.32 15.93
CA PRO A 154 -15.04 -27.72 17.26
C PRO A 154 -13.90 -28.12 18.20
N GLY A 155 -13.24 -27.13 18.79
CA GLY A 155 -12.08 -27.29 19.67
C GLY A 155 -10.73 -27.22 18.96
N GLU A 156 -10.68 -27.32 17.63
CA GLU A 156 -9.44 -27.27 16.85
C GLU A 156 -8.95 -25.85 16.58
N THR A 157 -7.67 -25.76 16.21
CA THR A 157 -6.98 -24.52 15.88
C THR A 157 -6.59 -24.51 14.40
N VAL A 158 -6.66 -23.35 13.75
CA VAL A 158 -6.28 -23.15 12.35
C VAL A 158 -5.39 -21.90 12.20
N ASP A 159 -4.40 -21.98 11.32
CA ASP A 159 -3.56 -20.87 10.93
C ASP A 159 -4.02 -20.35 9.55
N LEU A 160 -4.51 -19.11 9.50
CA LEU A 160 -5.05 -18.47 8.31
C LEU A 160 -4.06 -17.43 7.80
N THR A 161 -3.61 -17.58 6.55
CA THR A 161 -2.59 -16.71 5.94
C THR A 161 -3.18 -15.88 4.80
N VAL A 162 -2.83 -14.59 4.77
CA VAL A 162 -3.18 -13.64 3.71
C VAL A 162 -1.94 -12.90 3.25
N ASP A 163 -1.73 -12.87 1.94
CA ASP A 163 -0.67 -12.08 1.31
C ASP A 163 -1.11 -10.62 1.13
N MET A 164 -0.19 -9.70 1.48
CA MET A 164 -0.45 -8.27 1.56
C MET A 164 0.75 -7.46 1.03
N ILE A 165 0.49 -6.19 0.74
CA ILE A 165 1.48 -5.21 0.29
C ILE A 165 1.35 -3.95 1.14
N ALA A 166 2.46 -3.54 1.74
CA ALA A 166 2.55 -2.28 2.48
C ALA A 166 2.30 -1.08 1.55
N PRO A 167 1.43 -0.12 1.92
CA PRO A 167 1.19 1.08 1.12
C PRO A 167 2.47 1.87 0.82
N GLU A 168 2.47 2.61 -0.29
CA GLU A 168 3.60 3.46 -0.69
C GLU A 168 3.81 4.66 0.26
N GLN A 169 2.72 5.12 0.87
CA GLN A 169 2.74 6.27 1.77
C GLN A 169 3.11 5.83 3.19
N VAL A 170 3.96 6.62 3.85
CA VAL A 170 4.29 6.41 5.27
C VAL A 170 3.08 6.63 6.16
N GLY A 171 2.98 5.81 7.22
CA GLY A 171 1.88 5.90 8.17
C GLY A 171 1.59 4.57 8.87
N VAL A 172 0.65 4.62 9.81
CA VAL A 172 0.13 3.44 10.50
C VAL A 172 -1.08 2.94 9.73
N TYR A 173 -1.08 1.66 9.38
CA TYR A 173 -2.16 1.02 8.64
C TYR A 173 -2.67 -0.19 9.40
N GLN A 174 -4.00 -0.35 9.42
CA GLN A 174 -4.66 -1.48 10.03
C GLN A 174 -5.66 -2.09 9.05
N SER A 175 -5.62 -3.41 8.90
CA SER A 175 -6.57 -4.21 8.15
C SER A 175 -7.34 -5.10 9.10
N ASN A 176 -8.67 -4.97 9.15
CA ASN A 176 -9.55 -5.74 10.01
C ASN A 176 -10.22 -6.87 9.21
N TRP A 177 -10.32 -8.04 9.84
CA TRP A 177 -10.78 -9.28 9.23
C TRP A 177 -11.78 -10.00 10.13
N MET A 178 -12.70 -10.72 9.49
CA MET A 178 -13.69 -11.58 10.14
C MET A 178 -13.81 -12.89 9.36
N LEU A 179 -14.39 -13.90 10.00
CA LEU A 179 -14.85 -15.10 9.31
C LEU A 179 -16.26 -14.89 8.77
N ARG A 180 -16.58 -15.61 7.70
CA ARG A 180 -17.88 -15.61 7.04
C ARG A 180 -18.32 -17.06 6.83
N ASP A 181 -19.55 -17.35 7.21
CA ASP A 181 -20.15 -18.67 7.00
C ASP A 181 -20.75 -18.82 5.58
N PRO A 182 -21.26 -20.01 5.21
CA PRO A 182 -21.84 -20.25 3.88
C PRO A 182 -23.12 -19.46 3.58
N ASP A 183 -23.77 -18.91 4.59
CA ASP A 183 -24.96 -18.06 4.48
C ASP A 183 -24.60 -16.56 4.49
N ASP A 184 -23.32 -16.25 4.28
CA ASP A 184 -22.73 -14.91 4.29
C ASP A 184 -22.77 -14.17 5.64
N ALA A 185 -23.10 -14.86 6.75
CA ALA A 185 -23.09 -14.25 8.07
C ALA A 185 -21.65 -14.11 8.61
N LEU A 186 -21.33 -12.92 9.11
CA LEU A 186 -20.02 -12.62 9.69
C LEU A 186 -19.95 -13.03 11.16
N PHE A 187 -18.82 -13.60 11.54
CA PHE A 187 -18.46 -13.86 12.92
C PHE A 187 -16.95 -13.71 13.10
N GLY A 188 -16.52 -13.53 14.33
CA GLY A 188 -15.13 -13.26 14.66
C GLY A 188 -14.79 -13.78 16.04
N ILE A 189 -13.92 -13.04 16.71
CA ILE A 189 -13.43 -13.37 18.04
C ILE A 189 -14.24 -12.66 19.14
N GLY A 190 -13.88 -12.93 20.39
CA GLY A 190 -14.48 -12.30 21.57
C GLY A 190 -15.70 -13.04 22.12
N PRO A 191 -16.24 -12.60 23.27
CA PRO A 191 -17.28 -13.33 24.00
C PRO A 191 -18.58 -13.57 23.22
N HIS A 192 -18.87 -12.73 22.23
CA HIS A 192 -20.07 -12.83 21.38
C HIS A 192 -19.74 -13.20 19.92
N GLY A 193 -18.47 -13.39 19.58
CA GLY A 193 -18.06 -13.72 18.21
C GLY A 193 -18.34 -12.61 17.20
N ASP A 194 -18.36 -11.35 17.64
CA ASP A 194 -18.68 -10.18 16.82
C ASP A 194 -17.48 -9.23 16.63
N ALA A 195 -16.36 -9.50 17.31
CA ALA A 195 -15.17 -8.66 17.19
C ALA A 195 -14.27 -9.12 16.02
N PRO A 196 -13.78 -8.19 15.18
CA PRO A 196 -12.77 -8.51 14.19
C PRO A 196 -11.41 -8.75 14.85
N PHE A 197 -10.53 -9.42 14.13
CA PHE A 197 -9.09 -9.46 14.40
C PHE A 197 -8.36 -8.70 13.29
N TRP A 198 -7.10 -8.34 13.50
CA TRP A 198 -6.44 -7.38 12.62
C TRP A 198 -4.96 -7.67 12.40
N VAL A 199 -4.41 -6.99 11.41
CA VAL A 199 -2.98 -6.73 11.28
C VAL A 199 -2.78 -5.23 11.31
N ARG A 200 -1.81 -4.78 12.10
CA ARG A 200 -1.42 -3.37 12.17
C ARG A 200 0.08 -3.22 11.91
N ILE A 201 0.42 -2.45 10.87
CA ILE A 201 1.80 -2.19 10.46
C ILE A 201 2.10 -0.69 10.52
N GLU A 202 3.37 -0.36 10.63
CA GLU A 202 3.87 1.01 10.48
C GLU A 202 4.75 1.06 9.23
N VAL A 203 4.27 1.74 8.19
CA VAL A 203 5.08 2.02 7.00
C VAL A 203 6.00 3.19 7.35
N VAL A 204 7.28 2.88 7.49
CA VAL A 204 8.33 3.86 7.74
C VAL A 204 9.15 4.04 6.48
N GLN A 205 9.71 5.23 6.29
CA GLN A 205 10.76 5.39 5.28
C GLN A 205 11.90 4.45 5.66
N VAL A 206 12.13 3.42 4.84
CA VAL A 206 13.42 2.75 4.85
C VAL A 206 14.39 3.81 4.40
N ALA A 207 15.26 4.25 5.30
CA ALA A 207 16.45 4.94 4.87
C ALA A 207 17.13 3.96 3.91
N THR A 208 17.01 4.20 2.60
CA THR A 208 18.03 3.72 1.69
C THR A 208 19.30 4.23 2.33
N GLU A 209 20.18 3.33 2.78
CA GLU A 209 21.47 3.78 3.27
C GLU A 209 22.01 4.68 2.16
N THR A 210 22.03 6.00 2.41
CA THR A 210 22.91 6.88 1.66
C THR A 210 24.23 6.16 1.80
N PRO A 211 24.84 5.64 0.71
CA PRO A 211 25.97 4.75 0.82
C PRO A 211 26.94 5.43 1.76
N HIS A 212 27.08 4.88 2.97
CA HIS A 212 28.12 5.32 3.88
C HIS A 212 29.37 5.07 3.05
N PRO A 213 30.17 6.11 2.73
CA PRO A 213 31.33 5.90 1.89
C PRO A 213 32.17 4.85 2.60
N THR A 214 32.11 3.61 2.10
CA THR A 214 33.15 2.63 2.38
C THR A 214 34.38 3.37 1.90
N PRO A 215 35.43 3.55 2.71
CA PRO A 215 36.71 4.01 2.19
C PRO A 215 37.19 2.92 1.24
N SER A 216 36.67 2.94 0.03
CA SER A 216 37.33 2.43 -1.14
C SER A 216 38.61 3.23 -1.16
N LEU A 217 39.74 2.54 -1.00
CA LEU A 217 40.99 3.07 -1.51
C LEU A 217 40.85 3.11 -3.03
N THR A 218 40.02 4.04 -3.52
CA THR A 218 40.11 4.53 -4.87
C THR A 218 41.49 5.15 -4.88
N VAL A 219 42.43 4.47 -5.51
CA VAL A 219 43.69 5.06 -5.89
C VAL A 219 43.28 6.21 -6.80
N THR A 220 43.09 7.41 -6.23
CA THR A 220 42.91 8.62 -7.01
C THR A 220 44.19 8.69 -7.83
N PRO A 221 44.11 8.55 -9.17
CA PRO A 221 45.30 8.70 -10.00
C PRO A 221 45.89 10.07 -9.66
N PRO A 222 47.21 10.16 -9.39
CA PRO A 222 47.80 11.42 -9.01
C PRO A 222 47.47 12.46 -10.08
N VAL A 223 46.90 13.59 -9.65
CA VAL A 223 46.68 14.74 -10.52
C VAL A 223 48.04 15.15 -11.05
N TYR A 224 48.20 15.14 -12.38
CA TYR A 224 49.45 15.54 -13.01
C TYR A 224 49.56 17.06 -13.01
N ILE A 225 48.52 17.74 -13.48
CA ILE A 225 48.44 19.19 -13.48
C ILE A 225 46.99 19.68 -13.39
N THR A 226 46.78 20.85 -12.81
CA THR A 226 45.52 21.58 -12.83
C THR A 226 45.82 23.07 -12.97
N GLY A 227 44.94 23.79 -13.64
CA GLY A 227 45.14 25.22 -13.88
C GLY A 227 43.88 25.91 -14.37
N GLU A 228 43.99 27.24 -14.42
CA GLU A 228 43.05 28.12 -15.08
C GLU A 228 43.79 28.87 -16.19
N ALA A 229 43.12 29.10 -17.31
CA ALA A 229 43.71 29.85 -18.41
C ALA A 229 42.71 30.86 -18.96
N LEU A 230 43.16 32.11 -19.05
CA LEU A 230 42.47 33.18 -19.74
C LEU A 230 43.02 33.29 -21.16
N LEU A 231 42.24 32.83 -22.12
CA LEU A 231 42.59 32.80 -23.54
C LEU A 231 42.03 34.06 -24.23
N ALA A 232 42.90 34.78 -24.93
CA ALA A 232 42.55 35.81 -25.91
C ALA A 232 42.55 35.22 -27.33
N ASP A 233 42.01 35.97 -28.29
CA ASP A 233 41.93 35.50 -29.68
C ASP A 233 43.29 35.01 -30.21
N SER A 234 43.26 33.86 -30.88
CA SER A 234 44.40 33.09 -31.39
C SER A 234 45.32 32.45 -30.34
N ASP A 235 45.08 32.61 -29.04
CA ASP A 235 45.88 31.95 -28.00
C ASP A 235 45.78 30.43 -28.07
N LYS A 236 46.90 29.78 -27.77
CA LYS A 236 47.07 28.33 -27.73
C LYS A 236 47.40 27.88 -26.31
N ILE A 237 46.97 26.69 -25.93
CA ILE A 237 47.31 26.11 -24.63
C ILE A 237 47.77 24.65 -24.76
N ASP A 238 48.90 24.36 -24.12
CA ASP A 238 49.37 23.00 -23.79
C ASP A 238 48.74 22.63 -22.42
N LEU A 239 47.83 21.66 -22.42
CA LEU A 239 47.11 21.19 -21.23
C LEU A 239 47.94 20.16 -20.44
N ASP A 240 48.95 19.55 -21.05
CA ASP A 240 49.88 18.65 -20.38
C ASP A 240 50.80 19.41 -19.42
N LYS A 241 51.22 20.62 -19.80
CA LYS A 241 52.16 21.46 -19.02
C LYS A 241 51.55 22.76 -18.49
N ALA A 242 50.27 23.02 -18.77
CA ALA A 242 49.58 24.27 -18.44
C ALA A 242 50.30 25.52 -18.97
N ILE A 243 50.85 25.43 -20.19
CA ILE A 243 51.58 26.53 -20.82
C ILE A 243 50.67 27.23 -21.82
N LEU A 244 50.41 28.52 -21.57
CA LEU A 244 49.78 29.41 -22.53
C LEU A 244 50.81 29.86 -23.57
N ASN A 245 50.47 29.74 -24.84
CA ASN A 245 51.29 30.07 -26.01
C ASN A 245 52.69 29.42 -25.92
N PRO A 246 52.77 28.08 -25.95
CA PRO A 246 54.05 27.38 -25.92
C PRO A 246 54.95 27.83 -27.08
N ALA A 247 56.27 27.82 -26.85
CA ALA A 247 57.25 28.27 -27.85
C ALA A 247 57.27 27.40 -29.11
N ASP A 248 56.82 26.14 -28.98
CA ASP A 248 56.61 25.20 -30.07
C ASP A 248 55.11 24.95 -30.21
N ASP A 249 54.56 25.30 -31.38
CA ASP A 249 53.15 25.21 -31.69
C ASP A 249 52.64 23.77 -31.75
N ASP A 250 53.56 22.80 -31.97
CA ASP A 250 53.24 21.37 -32.00
C ASP A 250 52.93 20.81 -30.61
N LEU A 251 53.19 21.57 -29.54
CA LEU A 251 52.89 21.20 -28.15
C LEU A 251 51.51 21.67 -27.67
N ALA A 252 50.84 22.54 -28.43
CA ALA A 252 49.52 23.03 -28.03
C ALA A 252 48.44 21.98 -28.25
N ASP A 253 47.52 21.83 -27.31
CA ASP A 253 46.37 20.92 -27.44
C ASP A 253 45.13 21.63 -27.98
N LEU A 254 45.02 22.93 -27.71
CA LEU A 254 43.86 23.73 -28.07
C LEU A 254 44.26 25.12 -28.55
N GLN A 255 43.50 25.65 -29.49
CA GLN A 255 43.54 27.06 -29.86
C GLN A 255 42.16 27.70 -29.74
N TYR A 256 42.12 28.87 -29.12
CA TYR A 256 40.92 29.67 -29.03
C TYR A 256 40.88 30.71 -30.15
N HIS A 257 39.72 30.83 -30.79
CA HIS A 257 39.43 31.81 -31.85
C HIS A 257 38.15 32.56 -31.54
N TYR A 258 38.18 33.88 -31.70
CA TYR A 258 37.04 34.77 -31.61
C TYR A 258 36.64 35.30 -33.00
N GLY A 259 35.61 34.69 -33.59
CA GLY A 259 35.09 35.00 -34.92
C GLY A 259 33.97 36.05 -34.96
N GLY A 260 33.82 36.91 -33.94
CA GLY A 260 32.73 37.92 -33.85
C GLY A 260 31.55 37.44 -33.00
N THR A 261 30.33 37.96 -33.19
CA THR A 261 29.20 37.86 -32.24
C THR A 261 28.20 36.69 -32.45
N PRO A 262 28.27 35.60 -31.64
CA PRO A 262 29.42 35.17 -30.86
C PRO A 262 29.98 33.86 -31.43
N ALA A 263 30.92 33.93 -32.37
CA ALA A 263 31.65 32.74 -32.80
C ALA A 263 32.89 32.59 -31.92
N HIS A 264 32.71 32.19 -30.65
CA HIS A 264 33.82 31.68 -29.85
C HIS A 264 34.04 30.21 -30.24
N LEU A 265 35.27 29.85 -30.59
CA LEU A 265 35.64 28.52 -31.06
C LEU A 265 36.86 28.00 -30.32
N LEU A 266 36.81 26.78 -29.81
CA LEU A 266 38.00 26.03 -29.40
C LEU A 266 38.29 24.95 -30.43
N THR A 267 39.48 25.01 -31.02
CA THR A 267 39.93 24.07 -32.05
C THR A 267 40.95 23.11 -31.45
N PRO A 268 40.68 21.80 -31.43
CA PRO A 268 41.68 20.79 -31.11
C PRO A 268 42.90 20.89 -32.03
N LEU A 269 44.09 20.86 -31.45
CA LEU A 269 45.36 20.86 -32.15
C LEU A 269 46.12 19.56 -31.87
N ASN A 270 47.05 19.22 -32.76
CA ASN A 270 48.08 18.20 -32.54
C ASN A 270 47.58 16.81 -32.08
N GLY A 271 46.34 16.45 -32.46
CA GLY A 271 45.75 15.16 -32.12
C GLY A 271 44.95 15.13 -30.82
N MET A 272 44.73 16.28 -30.19
CA MET A 272 43.79 16.41 -29.07
C MET A 272 42.38 15.99 -29.49
N GLU A 273 41.71 15.29 -28.58
CA GLU A 273 40.34 14.83 -28.74
C GLU A 273 39.52 15.22 -27.50
N TRP A 274 38.22 15.41 -27.65
CA TRP A 274 37.33 15.84 -26.57
C TRP A 274 35.91 15.30 -26.73
N ALA A 275 35.14 15.33 -25.64
CA ALA A 275 33.70 15.08 -25.60
C ALA A 275 33.04 15.98 -24.55
N ALA A 276 31.86 16.53 -24.87
CA ALA A 276 31.03 17.18 -23.85
C ALA A 276 30.54 16.13 -22.85
N TYR A 277 30.65 16.43 -21.56
CA TYR A 277 30.25 15.52 -20.48
C TYR A 277 28.96 15.98 -19.79
N GLY A 278 28.93 17.21 -19.28
CA GLY A 278 27.75 17.76 -18.60
C GLY A 278 28.11 18.73 -17.48
N ASP A 279 27.22 18.86 -16.48
CA ASP A 279 27.34 19.90 -15.43
C ASP A 279 28.09 19.44 -14.17
N PHE A 280 28.50 18.17 -14.12
CA PHE A 280 29.23 17.58 -13.01
C PHE A 280 30.67 17.27 -13.39
N GLU A 281 31.61 17.49 -12.46
CA GLU A 281 33.02 17.21 -12.66
C GLU A 281 33.25 15.70 -12.91
N PRO A 282 33.79 15.30 -14.08
CA PRO A 282 34.06 13.90 -14.38
C PRO A 282 35.38 13.42 -13.75
N GLY A 283 35.44 12.14 -13.36
CA GLY A 283 36.68 11.47 -13.02
C GLY A 283 37.37 10.83 -14.23
N LEU A 284 38.61 10.33 -14.03
CA LEU A 284 39.40 9.66 -15.08
C LEU A 284 38.63 8.51 -15.76
N ALA A 285 37.93 7.68 -14.98
CA ALA A 285 37.19 6.53 -15.52
C ALA A 285 36.04 6.98 -16.44
N GLN A 286 35.36 8.06 -16.08
CA GLN A 286 34.30 8.64 -16.90
C GLN A 286 34.87 9.26 -18.18
N CYS A 287 35.98 10.00 -18.08
CA CYS A 287 36.58 10.62 -19.27
C CYS A 287 37.21 9.60 -20.22
N SER A 288 37.91 8.59 -19.71
CA SER A 288 38.48 7.53 -20.55
C SER A 288 37.44 6.62 -21.22
N ALA A 289 36.20 6.59 -20.70
CA ALA A 289 35.07 5.89 -21.31
C ALA A 289 34.24 6.77 -22.26
N ALA A 290 34.52 8.08 -22.33
CA ALA A 290 33.75 9.01 -23.15
C ALA A 290 34.04 8.82 -24.65
N ALA A 291 33.02 9.02 -25.48
CA ALA A 291 33.16 9.01 -26.94
C ALA A 291 33.77 10.33 -27.43
N ILE A 292 35.10 10.41 -27.38
CA ILE A 292 35.89 11.58 -27.79
C ILE A 292 35.96 11.74 -29.32
N ASN A 293 36.15 12.97 -29.78
CA ASN A 293 36.28 13.37 -31.18
C ASN A 293 37.18 14.62 -31.31
N ASN A 294 37.54 15.02 -32.52
CA ASN A 294 38.44 16.16 -32.78
C ASN A 294 37.75 17.35 -33.46
N ASN A 295 36.42 17.46 -33.37
CA ASN A 295 35.69 18.55 -34.00
C ASN A 295 35.96 19.89 -33.29
N THR A 296 35.78 21.02 -33.97
CA THR A 296 35.82 22.33 -33.31
C THR A 296 34.64 22.49 -32.35
N ILE A 297 34.91 22.97 -31.13
CA ILE A 297 33.91 23.29 -30.11
C ILE A 297 33.40 24.71 -30.37
N GLY A 298 32.11 24.85 -30.67
CA GLY A 298 31.44 26.16 -30.80
C GLY A 298 30.59 26.50 -29.58
N PHE A 299 30.88 27.64 -28.95
CA PHE A 299 30.23 28.03 -27.68
C PHE A 299 28.88 28.73 -27.83
N SER A 300 28.32 28.80 -29.05
CA SER A 300 26.95 29.25 -29.27
C SER A 300 25.89 28.23 -28.80
N THR A 301 26.31 27.00 -28.51
CA THR A 301 25.42 25.87 -28.16
C THR A 301 25.75 25.18 -26.85
N VAL A 302 26.89 25.50 -26.23
CA VAL A 302 27.33 24.88 -24.98
C VAL A 302 27.17 25.87 -23.81
N PRO A 303 26.40 25.53 -22.77
CA PRO A 303 26.28 26.35 -21.58
C PRO A 303 27.64 26.61 -20.90
N VAL A 304 27.80 27.79 -20.32
CA VAL A 304 28.87 28.05 -19.36
C VAL A 304 28.73 27.09 -18.18
N GLY A 305 29.85 26.60 -17.67
CA GLY A 305 29.89 25.64 -16.57
C GLY A 305 29.87 24.17 -17.01
N THR A 306 29.68 23.88 -18.31
CA THR A 306 29.80 22.52 -18.85
C THR A 306 31.25 22.02 -18.78
N TYR A 307 31.39 20.79 -18.29
CA TYR A 307 32.62 20.00 -18.33
C TYR A 307 32.74 19.24 -19.65
N PHE A 308 33.97 19.18 -20.14
CA PHE A 308 34.39 18.42 -21.30
C PHE A 308 35.47 17.46 -20.85
N CYS A 309 35.35 16.20 -21.23
CA CYS A 309 36.46 15.27 -21.15
C CYS A 309 37.38 15.50 -22.34
N TYR A 310 38.68 15.45 -22.13
CA TYR A 310 39.65 15.49 -23.22
C TYR A 310 40.72 14.42 -23.07
N ARG A 311 41.39 14.19 -24.19
CA ARG A 311 42.65 13.48 -24.29
C ARG A 311 43.63 14.37 -25.03
N THR A 312 44.75 14.71 -24.39
CA THR A 312 45.79 15.58 -24.94
C THR A 312 46.54 14.90 -26.08
N SER A 313 47.35 15.68 -26.79
CA SER A 313 48.27 15.21 -27.82
C SER A 313 49.31 14.21 -27.30
N GLU A 314 49.77 14.35 -26.04
CA GLU A 314 50.63 13.36 -25.36
C GLU A 314 49.84 12.13 -24.83
N GLY A 315 48.53 12.11 -25.04
CA GLY A 315 47.65 10.99 -24.70
C GLY A 315 47.20 10.97 -23.24
N LEU A 316 47.42 12.05 -22.49
CA LEU A 316 46.94 12.20 -21.13
C LEU A 316 45.46 12.54 -21.12
N TRP A 317 44.72 11.96 -20.18
CA TRP A 317 43.31 12.25 -20.00
C TRP A 317 43.13 13.45 -19.07
N GLY A 318 42.08 14.22 -19.30
CA GLY A 318 41.72 15.32 -18.43
C GLY A 318 40.28 15.76 -18.59
N TRP A 319 39.92 16.78 -17.83
CA TRP A 319 38.69 17.53 -18.03
C TRP A 319 38.97 19.03 -18.15
N LEU A 320 38.14 19.72 -18.93
CA LEU A 320 38.13 21.16 -19.10
C LEU A 320 36.72 21.68 -18.80
N ARG A 321 36.62 22.83 -18.15
CA ARG A 321 35.35 23.52 -17.90
C ARG A 321 35.43 24.96 -18.36
N ILE A 322 34.37 25.44 -19.00
CA ILE A 322 34.23 26.84 -19.37
C ILE A 322 33.71 27.60 -18.15
N GLU A 323 34.50 28.54 -17.63
CA GLU A 323 34.08 29.38 -16.50
C GLU A 323 33.26 30.58 -16.96
N TRP A 324 33.69 31.23 -18.04
CA TRP A 324 32.96 32.32 -18.70
C TRP A 324 33.64 32.67 -20.03
N PHE A 325 32.91 33.34 -20.92
CA PHE A 325 33.46 33.99 -22.10
C PHE A 325 32.78 35.36 -22.28
N ALA A 326 33.59 36.40 -22.45
CA ALA A 326 33.14 37.78 -22.60
C ALA A 326 34.27 38.61 -23.18
N ASP A 327 33.94 39.71 -23.88
CA ASP A 327 34.92 40.68 -24.37
C ASP A 327 36.11 40.03 -25.12
N GLU A 328 35.80 39.14 -26.06
CA GLU A 328 36.78 38.40 -26.89
C GLU A 328 37.67 37.41 -26.13
N LYS A 329 37.41 37.19 -24.83
CA LYS A 329 38.18 36.32 -23.96
C LYS A 329 37.38 35.10 -23.52
N LEU A 330 38.10 34.01 -23.26
CA LEU A 330 37.57 32.76 -22.73
C LEU A 330 38.36 32.39 -21.47
N MET A 331 37.67 32.15 -20.37
CA MET A 331 38.25 31.57 -19.16
C MET A 331 37.89 30.10 -19.07
N ILE A 332 38.90 29.26 -18.93
CA ILE A 332 38.75 27.83 -18.68
C ILE A 332 39.43 27.43 -17.37
N SER A 333 38.89 26.41 -16.73
CA SER A 333 39.59 25.61 -15.73
C SER A 333 39.80 24.21 -16.29
N PHE A 334 40.89 23.55 -15.90
CA PHE A 334 41.19 22.20 -16.37
C PHE A 334 42.00 21.40 -15.37
N LEU A 335 41.97 20.08 -15.57
CA LEU A 335 42.75 19.11 -14.84
C LEU A 335 43.19 17.99 -15.79
N THR A 336 44.48 17.64 -15.72
CA THR A 336 45.08 16.51 -16.46
C THR A 336 45.57 15.47 -15.45
N TRP A 337 45.20 14.20 -15.66
CA TRP A 337 45.62 13.09 -14.81
C TRP A 337 46.94 12.49 -15.27
N ALA A 338 47.76 12.01 -14.33
CA ALA A 338 48.93 11.21 -14.65
C ALA A 338 48.47 9.78 -14.98
N VAL A 339 48.85 9.25 -16.14
CA VAL A 339 48.57 7.86 -16.49
C VAL A 339 49.83 7.05 -16.16
N HIS A 340 49.72 6.08 -15.24
CA HIS A 340 50.75 5.06 -15.00
C HIS A 340 50.32 3.72 -15.59
#